data_AF-A0A166IDG3-F1
#
_entry.id   AF-A0A166IDG3-F1
#
_cell.length_a   1.000
_cell.length_b   1.000
_cell.length_c   1.000
_cell.angle_alpha   90.00
_cell.angle_beta   90.00
_cell.angle_gamma   90.00
#
_symmetry.space_group_name_H-M   'P 1'
#
loop_
_entity.id
_entity.type
_entity.pdbx_description
1 polymer ?
#
loop_
_entity_poly.entity_id
_entity_poly.type
_entity_poly.pdbx_seq_one_letter_code
_entity_poly.pdbx_strand_id
1 'polypeptide(L)'
;MQDDALPAREQDAIDEAFEAQMLERLGTAAHADLPEDVRRAMDFFVRAGCCMHKDLNSVKGGAKAMMAWYAESGATPPVLLANRDNDVTIKNMTSATALTAAEEHALEATTRGGIKATTLAGAMFNHKDDKKGQQDTYKQFFEFRLGYPVTFPDTSNTRYGSHCEAAAALLIHLPLYLEFLEHVRDRKEKQGFNHLENNLYKALLDPPTLSELAVLALYAQSVTHPYMKRVRGPGTENVNILDLGPLHAQVLEHVAKIAEDPQILLVAEHFSYTEGTLDGQEWYQRNLITSILALKDKLALPHLEVLIGEFFRGALTTWKRFSSEYAPGGLIDTSTVEERDLAWMPSTNDANEGLWAHSESI
;
A
#
# COMPACT_ATOMS: atom_id res chain seq x y z
N MET A 1 -41.70 28.80 53.03
CA MET A 1 -41.28 28.34 51.69
C MET A 1 -39.78 28.22 51.79
N GLN A 2 -39.29 27.02 52.08
CA GLN A 2 -37.86 26.75 52.27
C GLN A 2 -37.20 26.85 50.89
N ASP A 3 -36.23 27.74 50.75
CA ASP A 3 -35.27 27.72 49.65
C ASP A 3 -34.44 26.44 49.80
N ASP A 4 -34.77 25.42 49.02
CA ASP A 4 -33.89 24.27 48.83
C ASP A 4 -32.68 24.75 48.01
N ALA A 5 -31.65 25.21 48.71
CA ALA A 5 -30.36 25.50 48.12
C ALA A 5 -29.82 24.21 47.48
N LEU A 6 -29.54 24.27 46.17
CA LEU A 6 -28.92 23.17 45.43
C LEU A 6 -27.64 22.70 46.15
N PRO A 7 -27.35 21.39 46.18
CA PRO A 7 -26.11 20.86 46.74
C PRO A 7 -24.89 21.59 46.15
N ALA A 8 -23.87 21.89 46.97
CA ALA A 8 -22.71 22.68 46.54
C ALA A 8 -22.06 22.20 45.24
N ARG A 9 -22.00 20.88 45.01
CA ARG A 9 -21.50 20.29 43.76
C ARG A 9 -22.34 20.60 42.52
N GLU A 10 -23.64 20.75 42.68
CA GLU A 10 -24.54 21.13 41.58
C GLU A 10 -24.46 22.64 41.30
N GLN A 11 -24.19 23.45 42.34
CA GLN A 11 -23.90 24.89 42.16
C GLN A 11 -22.55 25.10 41.45
N ASP A 12 -21.49 24.43 41.90
CA ASP A 12 -20.16 24.48 41.27
C ASP A 12 -20.23 24.07 39.78
N ALA A 13 -20.98 22.99 39.47
CA ALA A 13 -21.15 22.53 38.09
C ALA A 13 -21.94 23.53 37.20
N ILE A 14 -22.93 24.22 37.78
CA ILE A 14 -23.69 25.27 37.08
C ILE A 14 -22.80 26.49 36.84
N ASP A 15 -22.00 26.89 37.83
CA ASP A 15 -21.08 28.03 37.73
C ASP A 15 -19.97 27.75 36.71
N GLU A 16 -19.35 26.56 36.72
CA GLU A 16 -18.38 26.14 35.71
C GLU A 16 -18.97 26.14 34.30
N ALA A 17 -20.20 25.64 34.14
CA ALA A 17 -20.88 25.64 32.84
C ALA A 17 -21.22 27.06 32.35
N PHE A 18 -21.63 27.94 33.27
CA PHE A 18 -21.89 29.34 32.97
C PHE A 18 -20.62 30.10 32.60
N GLU A 19 -19.52 29.89 33.34
CA GLU A 19 -18.20 30.46 33.02
C GLU A 19 -17.71 29.99 31.65
N ALA A 20 -17.80 28.70 31.34
CA ALA A 20 -17.43 28.16 30.03
C ALA A 20 -18.25 28.81 28.90
N GLN A 21 -19.56 28.93 29.06
CA GLN A 21 -20.44 29.56 28.07
C GLN A 21 -20.13 31.06 27.91
N MET A 22 -19.83 31.76 29.01
CA MET A 22 -19.47 33.17 28.95
C MET A 22 -18.12 33.38 28.26
N LEU A 23 -17.12 32.53 28.55
CA LEU A 23 -15.81 32.54 27.90
C LEU A 23 -15.94 32.26 26.40
N GLU A 24 -16.73 31.27 26.00
CA GLU A 24 -17.01 30.99 24.59
C GLU A 24 -17.63 32.22 23.90
N ARG A 25 -18.69 32.80 24.49
CA ARG A 25 -19.37 33.96 23.91
C ARG A 25 -18.47 35.18 23.78
N LEU A 26 -17.72 35.51 24.83
CA LEU A 26 -16.79 36.64 24.83
C LEU A 26 -15.64 36.41 23.85
N GLY A 27 -15.11 35.17 23.82
CA GLY A 27 -14.07 34.76 22.89
C GLY A 27 -14.52 34.86 21.44
N THR A 28 -15.70 34.35 21.09
CA THR A 28 -16.26 34.44 19.73
C THR A 28 -16.45 35.90 19.30
N ALA A 29 -16.97 36.77 20.19
CA ALA A 29 -17.15 38.18 19.89
C ALA A 29 -15.80 38.88 19.67
N ALA A 30 -14.84 38.69 20.58
CA ALA A 30 -13.50 39.26 20.45
C ALA A 30 -12.78 38.77 19.19
N HIS A 31 -12.96 37.50 18.83
CA HIS A 31 -12.41 36.91 17.61
C HIS A 31 -13.04 37.51 16.34
N ALA A 32 -14.36 37.70 16.32
CA ALA A 32 -15.06 38.31 15.19
C ALA A 32 -14.61 39.75 14.92
N ASP A 33 -14.28 40.49 15.99
CA ASP A 33 -13.82 41.89 15.95
C ASP A 33 -12.35 42.05 15.53
N LEU A 34 -11.60 40.94 15.39
CA LEU A 34 -10.22 41.00 14.91
C LEU A 34 -10.14 41.49 13.45
N PRO A 35 -9.07 42.23 13.09
CA PRO A 35 -8.72 42.48 11.69
C PRO A 35 -8.64 41.19 10.88
N GLU A 36 -9.03 41.24 9.60
CA GLU A 36 -9.16 40.05 8.76
C GLU A 36 -7.86 39.23 8.67
N ASP A 37 -6.72 39.91 8.54
CA ASP A 37 -5.39 39.30 8.47
C ASP A 37 -5.02 38.59 9.78
N VAL A 38 -5.29 39.22 10.92
CA VAL A 38 -5.03 38.64 12.25
C VAL A 38 -5.95 37.45 12.51
N ARG A 39 -7.24 37.60 12.20
CA ARG A 39 -8.23 36.53 12.34
C ARG A 39 -7.87 35.33 11.46
N ARG A 40 -7.50 35.57 10.20
CA ARG A 40 -7.09 34.53 9.27
C ARG A 40 -5.87 33.77 9.76
N ALA A 41 -4.85 34.47 10.27
CA ALA A 41 -3.67 33.84 10.84
C ALA A 41 -4.01 32.97 12.08
N MET A 42 -4.97 33.40 12.91
CA MET A 42 -5.45 32.61 14.04
C MET A 42 -6.30 31.40 13.63
N ASP A 43 -7.08 31.52 12.55
CA ASP A 43 -7.95 30.47 12.01
C ASP A 43 -7.23 29.46 11.10
N PHE A 44 -5.95 29.72 10.74
CA PHE A 44 -5.21 28.91 9.79
C PHE A 44 -4.74 27.57 10.40
N PHE A 45 -5.69 26.64 10.57
CA PHE A 45 -5.44 25.27 11.00
C PHE A 45 -5.47 24.34 9.80
N VAL A 46 -4.29 24.08 9.24
CA VAL A 46 -4.13 23.22 8.07
C VAL A 46 -3.64 21.82 8.45
N ARG A 47 -4.11 20.81 7.71
CA ARG A 47 -3.65 19.42 7.82
C ARG A 47 -3.27 18.87 6.46
N ALA A 48 -2.24 18.04 6.43
CA ALA A 48 -1.89 17.24 5.27
C ALA A 48 -1.49 15.83 5.72
N GLY A 49 -2.02 14.79 5.08
CA GLY A 49 -1.66 13.41 5.39
C GLY A 49 -0.30 13.02 4.79
N CYS A 50 0.48 12.19 5.51
CA CYS A 50 1.77 11.66 5.04
C CYS A 50 1.67 11.04 3.62
N CYS A 51 2.55 11.46 2.71
CA CYS A 51 2.56 11.00 1.32
C CYS A 51 2.70 9.47 1.19
N MET A 52 3.54 8.86 2.02
CA MET A 52 3.76 7.40 2.01
C MET A 52 2.51 6.60 2.38
N HIS A 53 1.68 7.14 3.28
CA HIS A 53 0.40 6.54 3.63
C HIS A 53 -0.63 6.70 2.50
N LYS A 54 -0.60 7.79 1.74
CA LYS A 54 -1.48 7.97 0.57
C LYS A 54 -1.21 6.90 -0.47
N ASP A 55 0.06 6.71 -0.84
CA ASP A 55 0.48 5.66 -1.78
C ASP A 55 0.13 4.25 -1.27
N LEU A 56 0.50 3.92 -0.02
CA LEU A 56 0.16 2.62 0.58
C LEU A 56 -1.34 2.35 0.59
N ASN A 57 -2.15 3.35 0.95
CA ASN A 57 -3.59 3.18 0.95
C ASN A 57 -4.15 3.05 -0.47
N SER A 58 -3.57 3.73 -1.46
CA SER A 58 -3.96 3.56 -2.87
C SER A 58 -3.65 2.17 -3.40
N VAL A 59 -2.53 1.56 -3.01
CA VAL A 59 -2.23 0.15 -3.29
C VAL A 59 -3.31 -0.76 -2.67
N LYS A 60 -3.72 -0.51 -1.43
CA LYS A 60 -4.82 -1.27 -0.78
C LYS A 60 -6.14 -1.10 -1.53
N GLY A 61 -6.43 0.12 -1.99
CA GLY A 61 -7.60 0.44 -2.80
C GLY A 61 -7.64 -0.34 -4.11
N GLY A 62 -6.52 -0.34 -4.85
CA GLY A 62 -6.38 -1.10 -6.08
C GLY A 62 -6.51 -2.61 -5.88
N ALA A 63 -5.83 -3.16 -4.86
CA ALA A 63 -5.93 -4.59 -4.53
C ALA A 63 -7.37 -4.99 -4.19
N LYS A 64 -8.10 -4.13 -3.46
CA LYS A 64 -9.52 -4.37 -3.16
C LYS A 64 -10.38 -4.38 -4.42
N ALA A 65 -10.13 -3.47 -5.37
CA ALA A 65 -10.87 -3.41 -6.63
C ALA A 65 -10.63 -4.66 -7.50
N MET A 66 -9.38 -5.13 -7.62
CA MET A 66 -9.09 -6.40 -8.32
C MET A 66 -9.83 -7.58 -7.70
N MET A 67 -9.84 -7.70 -6.37
CA MET A 67 -10.56 -8.76 -5.68
C MET A 67 -12.08 -8.70 -5.92
N ALA A 68 -12.66 -7.49 -5.92
CA ALA A 68 -14.08 -7.30 -6.23
C ALA A 68 -14.41 -7.71 -7.68
N TRP A 69 -13.55 -7.34 -8.63
CA TRP A 69 -13.72 -7.71 -10.03
C TRP A 69 -13.77 -9.24 -10.25
N TYR A 70 -12.93 -10.02 -9.58
CA TYR A 70 -13.02 -11.48 -9.66
C TYR A 70 -14.38 -12.01 -9.17
N ALA A 71 -14.91 -11.44 -8.09
CA ALA A 71 -16.22 -11.84 -7.54
C ALA A 71 -17.38 -11.48 -8.48
N GLU A 72 -17.28 -10.35 -9.18
CA GLU A 72 -18.33 -9.84 -10.07
C GLU A 72 -18.29 -10.46 -11.48
N SER A 73 -17.10 -10.75 -12.00
CA SER A 73 -16.90 -11.25 -13.37
C SER A 73 -17.14 -12.74 -13.53
N GLY A 74 -17.10 -13.52 -12.44
CA GLY A 74 -17.11 -14.98 -12.49
C GLY A 74 -15.82 -15.58 -13.05
N ALA A 75 -14.77 -14.79 -13.27
CA ALA A 75 -13.46 -15.27 -13.68
C ALA A 75 -12.83 -16.12 -12.56
N THR A 76 -11.96 -17.06 -12.93
CA THR A 76 -11.25 -17.90 -11.96
C THR A 76 -10.33 -17.03 -11.09
N PRO A 77 -10.60 -16.91 -9.77
CA PRO A 77 -9.75 -16.12 -8.89
C PRO A 77 -8.44 -16.87 -8.58
N PRO A 78 -7.45 -16.17 -8.01
CA PRO A 78 -6.24 -16.80 -7.48
C PRO A 78 -6.51 -17.97 -6.55
N VAL A 79 -5.55 -18.89 -6.51
CA VAL A 79 -5.59 -20.06 -5.62
C VAL A 79 -5.74 -19.62 -4.16
N LEU A 80 -6.61 -20.34 -3.43
CA LEU A 80 -6.84 -20.08 -2.01
C LEU A 80 -5.63 -20.54 -1.18
N LEU A 81 -5.10 -19.65 -0.32
CA LEU A 81 -3.86 -19.88 0.44
C LEU A 81 -4.16 -20.06 1.94
N ALA A 82 -4.91 -21.12 2.25
CA ALA A 82 -5.37 -21.47 3.59
C ALA A 82 -4.22 -21.81 4.55
N ASN A 83 -4.28 -21.29 5.78
CA ASN A 83 -3.41 -21.79 6.85
C ASN A 83 -3.75 -23.27 7.13
N ARG A 84 -2.90 -23.97 7.91
CA ARG A 84 -3.08 -25.40 8.19
C ARG A 84 -4.49 -25.76 8.69
N ASP A 85 -5.01 -25.00 9.65
CA ASP A 85 -6.27 -25.33 10.32
C ASP A 85 -7.47 -25.07 9.40
N ASN A 86 -7.43 -23.96 8.66
CA ASN A 86 -8.44 -23.63 7.66
C ASN A 86 -8.38 -24.61 6.48
N ASP A 87 -7.20 -25.02 6.03
CA ASP A 87 -7.03 -25.96 4.90
C ASP A 87 -7.66 -27.33 5.21
N VAL A 88 -7.49 -27.83 6.43
CA VAL A 88 -8.15 -29.06 6.89
C VAL A 88 -9.67 -28.89 6.91
N THR A 89 -10.15 -27.76 7.43
CA THR A 89 -11.59 -27.46 7.51
C THR A 89 -12.21 -27.38 6.11
N ILE A 90 -11.58 -26.63 5.19
CA ILE A 90 -12.05 -26.43 3.82
C ILE A 90 -12.04 -27.73 3.02
N LYS A 91 -11.02 -28.59 3.18
CA LYS A 91 -10.94 -29.88 2.47
C LYS A 91 -11.99 -30.88 2.89
N ASN A 92 -12.46 -30.80 4.14
CA ASN A 92 -13.46 -31.71 4.69
C ASN A 92 -14.89 -31.22 4.47
N MET A 93 -15.07 -30.09 3.76
CA MET A 93 -16.38 -29.57 3.42
C MET A 93 -17.17 -30.56 2.59
N THR A 94 -18.38 -30.87 3.05
CA THR A 94 -19.29 -31.82 2.38
C THR A 94 -20.36 -31.14 1.52
N SER A 95 -20.53 -29.83 1.68
CA SER A 95 -21.48 -29.02 0.93
C SER A 95 -20.86 -27.67 0.58
N ALA A 96 -21.13 -27.19 -0.64
CA ALA A 96 -20.76 -25.84 -1.08
C ALA A 96 -21.79 -24.78 -0.67
N THR A 97 -22.97 -25.18 -0.19
CA THR A 97 -24.11 -24.27 0.07
C THR A 97 -24.68 -24.36 1.49
N ALA A 98 -24.39 -25.44 2.22
CA ALA A 98 -24.81 -25.62 3.61
C ALA A 98 -23.55 -25.72 4.48
N LEU A 99 -22.98 -24.56 4.79
CA LEU A 99 -21.74 -24.45 5.55
C LEU A 99 -22.03 -24.44 7.05
N THR A 100 -21.17 -25.10 7.81
CA THR A 100 -21.09 -24.93 9.27
C THR A 100 -20.38 -23.60 9.59
N ALA A 101 -20.62 -23.06 10.78
CA ALA A 101 -19.95 -21.83 11.23
C ALA A 101 -18.40 -21.92 11.16
N ALA A 102 -17.84 -23.12 11.35
CA ALA A 102 -16.39 -23.34 11.22
C ALA A 102 -15.91 -23.26 9.77
N GLU A 103 -16.69 -23.77 8.82
CA GLU A 103 -16.38 -23.71 7.38
C GLU A 103 -16.55 -22.29 6.83
N GLU A 104 -17.60 -21.57 7.25
CA GLU A 104 -17.78 -20.15 6.93
C GLU A 104 -16.60 -19.31 7.42
N HIS A 105 -16.24 -19.44 8.70
CA HIS A 105 -15.09 -18.74 9.27
C HIS A 105 -13.78 -19.12 8.56
N ALA A 106 -13.57 -20.39 8.22
CA ALA A 106 -12.36 -20.82 7.53
C ALA A 106 -12.25 -20.20 6.12
N LEU A 107 -13.36 -20.05 5.40
CA LEU A 107 -13.40 -19.40 4.10
C LEU A 107 -13.18 -17.89 4.22
N GLU A 108 -13.83 -17.23 5.17
CA GLU A 108 -13.70 -15.78 5.40
C GLU A 108 -12.30 -15.39 5.89
N ALA A 109 -11.69 -16.19 6.77
CA ALA A 109 -10.35 -15.94 7.29
C ALA A 109 -9.24 -16.28 6.28
N THR A 110 -9.57 -17.02 5.22
CA THR A 110 -8.58 -17.41 4.22
C THR A 110 -8.53 -16.44 3.06
N THR A 111 -7.32 -15.99 2.76
CA THR A 111 -7.03 -15.06 1.67
C THR A 111 -6.29 -15.75 0.52
N ARG A 112 -6.16 -15.04 -0.60
CA ARG A 112 -5.59 -15.52 -1.87
C ARG A 112 -4.81 -14.40 -2.56
N GLY A 113 -4.18 -14.72 -3.69
CA GLY A 113 -3.63 -13.71 -4.60
C GLY A 113 -2.29 -13.10 -4.18
N GLY A 114 -1.89 -12.05 -4.89
CA GLY A 114 -0.54 -11.47 -4.84
C GLY A 114 -0.16 -10.89 -3.48
N ILE A 115 -1.10 -10.21 -2.81
CA ILE A 115 -0.87 -9.68 -1.45
C ILE A 115 -0.61 -10.82 -0.47
N LYS A 116 -1.39 -11.89 -0.51
CA LYS A 116 -1.17 -13.04 0.36
C LYS A 116 0.14 -13.75 0.02
N ALA A 117 0.44 -13.95 -1.26
CA ALA A 117 1.69 -14.56 -1.71
C ALA A 117 2.92 -13.78 -1.19
N THR A 118 2.91 -12.46 -1.32
CA THR A 118 4.01 -11.59 -0.83
C THR A 118 4.11 -11.60 0.70
N THR A 119 3.00 -11.65 1.44
CA THR A 119 3.03 -11.88 2.91
C THR A 119 3.70 -13.21 3.27
N LEU A 120 3.36 -14.29 2.58
CA LEU A 120 3.96 -15.61 2.84
C LEU A 120 5.46 -15.60 2.49
N ALA A 121 5.83 -14.97 1.38
CA ALA A 121 7.22 -14.81 0.96
C ALA A 121 8.03 -14.01 1.98
N GLY A 122 7.52 -12.89 2.50
CA GLY A 122 8.19 -12.15 3.57
C GLY A 122 8.31 -12.97 4.85
N ALA A 123 7.26 -13.70 5.25
CA ALA A 123 7.33 -14.58 6.42
C ALA A 123 8.39 -15.68 6.27
N MET A 124 8.74 -16.07 5.04
CA MET A 124 9.80 -17.04 4.77
C MET A 124 11.18 -16.40 4.62
N PHE A 125 11.30 -15.35 3.80
CA PHE A 125 12.59 -14.84 3.32
C PHE A 125 13.07 -13.59 4.07
N ASN A 126 12.18 -12.87 4.76
CA ASN A 126 12.50 -11.71 5.60
C ASN A 126 11.47 -11.55 6.74
N HIS A 127 11.43 -12.57 7.61
CA HIS A 127 10.57 -12.62 8.80
C HIS A 127 10.96 -11.56 9.86
N LYS A 128 9.98 -10.98 10.56
CA LYS A 128 10.24 -10.00 11.64
C LYS A 128 11.02 -10.53 12.84
N ASP A 129 10.95 -11.84 13.04
CA ASP A 129 11.73 -12.61 14.03
C ASP A 129 12.76 -13.42 13.23
N ASP A 130 14.01 -12.98 13.29
CA ASP A 130 15.14 -13.51 12.52
C ASP A 130 15.38 -15.02 12.74
N LYS A 131 14.86 -15.58 13.84
CA LYS A 131 14.97 -17.01 14.17
C LYS A 131 13.93 -17.92 13.50
N LYS A 132 12.86 -17.36 12.92
CA LYS A 132 11.70 -18.14 12.43
C LYS A 132 11.62 -18.29 10.91
N GLY A 133 12.42 -17.52 10.16
CA GLY A 133 12.47 -17.56 8.71
C GLY A 133 13.55 -18.49 8.14
N GLN A 134 13.61 -18.54 6.82
CA GLN A 134 14.67 -19.18 6.04
C GLN A 134 15.64 -18.13 5.48
N GLN A 135 15.75 -16.96 6.12
CA GLN A 135 16.39 -15.76 5.58
C GLN A 135 17.86 -16.00 5.22
N ASP A 136 18.62 -16.63 6.11
CA ASP A 136 20.06 -16.87 5.87
C ASP A 136 20.28 -17.89 4.76
N THR A 137 19.49 -18.97 4.75
CA THR A 137 19.55 -19.97 3.67
C THR A 137 19.14 -19.38 2.33
N TYR A 138 18.11 -18.52 2.32
CA TYR A 138 17.67 -17.76 1.16
C TYR A 138 18.78 -16.84 0.63
N LYS A 139 19.38 -16.02 1.50
CA LYS A 139 20.47 -15.10 1.16
C LYS A 139 21.65 -15.85 0.54
N GLN A 140 22.10 -16.92 1.19
CA GLN A 140 23.21 -17.74 0.71
C GLN A 140 22.91 -18.40 -0.64
N PHE A 141 21.71 -18.98 -0.80
CA PHE A 141 21.32 -19.62 -2.06
C PHE A 141 21.24 -18.62 -3.21
N PHE A 142 20.61 -17.47 -3.00
CA PHE A 142 20.48 -16.46 -4.05
C PHE A 142 21.81 -15.78 -4.35
N GLU A 143 22.65 -15.50 -3.35
CA GLU A 143 23.99 -14.95 -3.57
C GLU A 143 24.87 -15.90 -4.39
N PHE A 144 24.82 -17.21 -4.10
CA PHE A 144 25.52 -18.22 -4.89
C PHE A 144 25.04 -18.25 -6.35
N ARG A 145 23.74 -17.98 -6.59
CA ARG A 145 23.12 -18.10 -7.92
C ARG A 145 23.15 -16.83 -8.75
N LEU A 146 23.12 -15.67 -8.10
CA LEU A 146 23.12 -14.36 -8.73
C LEU A 146 24.51 -13.72 -8.74
N GLY A 147 25.41 -14.15 -7.86
CA GLY A 147 26.76 -13.60 -7.70
C GLY A 147 26.82 -12.34 -6.84
N TYR A 148 25.72 -11.94 -6.19
CA TYR A 148 25.65 -10.79 -5.30
C TYR A 148 24.59 -11.01 -4.20
N PRO A 149 24.77 -10.41 -3.01
CA PRO A 149 23.83 -10.58 -1.92
C PRO A 149 22.48 -9.92 -2.23
N VAL A 150 21.39 -10.60 -1.86
CA VAL A 150 20.03 -10.08 -2.00
C VAL A 150 19.29 -10.13 -0.68
N THR A 151 18.45 -9.12 -0.42
CA THR A 151 17.54 -9.12 0.74
C THR A 151 16.12 -9.05 0.22
N PHE A 152 15.26 -9.96 0.71
CA PHE A 152 13.86 -9.94 0.31
C PHE A 152 13.15 -8.72 0.92
N PRO A 153 12.22 -8.06 0.20
CA PRO A 153 11.50 -6.92 0.73
C PRO A 153 10.76 -7.22 2.04
N ASP A 154 10.76 -6.25 2.94
CA ASP A 154 10.27 -6.42 4.31
C ASP A 154 8.75 -6.25 4.40
N THR A 155 8.01 -7.28 3.99
CA THR A 155 6.54 -7.32 4.13
C THR A 155 6.10 -7.78 5.52
N SER A 156 7.03 -8.22 6.37
CA SER A 156 6.74 -8.69 7.73
C SER A 156 6.58 -7.52 8.69
N ASN A 157 7.27 -6.41 8.43
CA ASN A 157 7.05 -5.12 9.06
C ASN A 157 6.16 -4.26 8.15
N THR A 158 5.41 -3.33 8.74
CA THR A 158 4.47 -2.43 8.02
C THR A 158 5.22 -1.35 7.21
N ARG A 159 6.14 -1.77 6.34
CA ARG A 159 6.96 -0.91 5.50
C ARG A 159 6.20 -0.53 4.22
N TYR A 160 6.20 0.75 3.86
CA TYR A 160 5.55 1.25 2.64
C TYR A 160 6.14 0.61 1.39
N GLY A 161 5.29 0.32 0.40
CA GLY A 161 5.69 -0.27 -0.88
C GLY A 161 6.19 -1.72 -0.81
N SER A 162 6.38 -2.31 0.38
CA SER A 162 7.04 -3.61 0.53
C SER A 162 6.37 -4.75 -0.23
N HIS A 163 5.04 -4.75 -0.32
CA HIS A 163 4.29 -5.74 -1.09
C HIS A 163 4.52 -5.61 -2.60
N CYS A 164 4.64 -4.38 -3.12
CA CYS A 164 4.94 -4.17 -4.52
C CYS A 164 6.40 -4.54 -4.85
N GLU A 165 7.35 -4.18 -3.97
CA GLU A 165 8.74 -4.64 -4.09
C GLU A 165 8.84 -6.16 -4.03
N ALA A 166 8.13 -6.80 -3.11
CA ALA A 166 8.11 -8.25 -2.98
C ALA A 166 7.54 -8.90 -4.25
N ALA A 167 6.50 -8.31 -4.85
CA ALA A 167 5.96 -8.79 -6.11
C ALA A 167 6.99 -8.67 -7.24
N ALA A 168 7.71 -7.55 -7.33
CA ALA A 168 8.79 -7.35 -8.27
C ALA A 168 9.90 -8.40 -8.11
N ALA A 169 10.39 -8.61 -6.88
CA ALA A 169 11.42 -9.59 -6.57
C ALA A 169 11.00 -11.01 -7.00
N LEU A 170 9.79 -11.44 -6.59
CA LEU A 170 9.24 -12.75 -6.93
C LEU A 170 9.14 -12.97 -8.44
N LEU A 171 8.76 -11.96 -9.21
CA LEU A 171 8.61 -12.08 -10.67
C LEU A 171 9.95 -12.11 -11.40
N ILE A 172 10.89 -11.23 -11.05
CA ILE A 172 12.22 -11.17 -11.70
C ILE A 172 12.94 -12.52 -11.56
N HIS A 173 12.84 -13.14 -10.38
CA HIS A 173 13.56 -14.38 -10.06
C HIS A 173 12.62 -15.57 -9.90
N LEU A 174 11.45 -15.57 -10.55
CA LEU A 174 10.43 -16.61 -10.37
C LEU A 174 10.97 -18.05 -10.47
N PRO A 175 11.77 -18.43 -11.50
CA PRO A 175 12.33 -19.77 -11.57
C PRO A 175 13.26 -20.09 -10.40
N LEU A 176 14.02 -19.10 -9.92
CA LEU A 176 14.97 -19.27 -8.83
C LEU A 176 14.26 -19.42 -7.48
N TYR A 177 13.13 -18.73 -7.27
CA TYR A 177 12.29 -18.95 -6.08
C TYR A 177 11.66 -20.35 -6.07
N LEU A 178 11.17 -20.83 -7.21
CA LEU A 178 10.64 -22.19 -7.32
C LEU A 178 11.72 -23.22 -7.02
N GLU A 179 12.91 -23.07 -7.61
CA GLU A 179 14.04 -23.95 -7.37
C GLU A 179 14.52 -23.91 -5.91
N PHE A 180 14.55 -22.73 -5.28
CA PHE A 180 14.87 -22.59 -3.87
C PHE A 180 13.88 -23.37 -2.99
N LEU A 181 12.57 -23.25 -3.26
CA LEU A 181 11.54 -23.96 -2.52
C LEU A 181 11.70 -25.48 -2.68
N GLU A 182 11.96 -25.97 -3.89
CA GLU A 182 12.25 -27.39 -4.15
C GLU A 182 13.52 -27.86 -3.41
N HIS A 183 14.58 -27.05 -3.39
CA HIS A 183 15.79 -27.36 -2.65
C HIS A 183 15.52 -27.48 -1.14
N VAL A 184 14.72 -26.57 -0.57
CA VAL A 184 14.31 -26.62 0.83
C VAL A 184 13.44 -27.85 1.12
N ARG A 185 12.53 -28.22 0.21
CA ARG A 185 11.69 -29.43 0.32
C ARG A 185 12.54 -30.69 0.41
N ASP A 186 13.54 -30.81 -0.46
CA ASP A 186 14.30 -32.05 -0.67
C ASP A 186 15.40 -32.26 0.37
N ARG A 187 15.91 -31.18 0.98
CA ARG A 187 16.95 -31.24 2.02
C ARG A 187 16.46 -31.58 3.42
N LYS A 188 15.15 -31.58 3.65
CA LYS A 188 14.59 -31.91 4.96
C LYS A 188 14.74 -33.39 5.25
N GLU A 189 14.95 -33.71 6.54
CA GLU A 189 14.95 -35.08 7.03
C GLU A 189 13.66 -35.82 6.64
N LYS A 190 12.52 -35.14 6.79
CA LYS A 190 11.25 -35.55 6.21
C LYS A 190 10.99 -34.72 4.96
N GLN A 191 11.24 -35.31 3.80
CA GLN A 191 11.00 -34.67 2.52
C GLN A 191 9.55 -34.20 2.41
N GLY A 192 9.37 -32.97 1.94
CA GLY A 192 8.05 -32.38 1.75
C GLY A 192 7.97 -30.91 2.16
N PHE A 193 6.96 -30.23 1.63
CA PHE A 193 6.66 -28.86 2.01
C PHE A 193 5.92 -28.81 3.34
N ASN A 194 6.27 -27.85 4.20
CA ASN A 194 5.34 -27.43 5.24
C ASN A 194 4.19 -26.61 4.62
N HIS A 195 3.16 -26.29 5.39
CA HIS A 195 2.00 -25.56 4.86
C HIS A 195 2.34 -24.18 4.29
N LEU A 196 3.27 -23.45 4.91
CA LEU A 196 3.70 -22.12 4.47
C LEU A 196 4.39 -22.20 3.10
N GLU A 197 5.37 -23.08 2.98
CA GLU A 197 6.12 -23.34 1.73
C GLU A 197 5.21 -23.85 0.63
N ASN A 198 4.30 -24.78 0.93
CA ASN A 198 3.37 -25.33 -0.05
C ASN A 198 2.43 -24.25 -0.60
N ASN A 199 1.95 -23.36 0.27
CA ASN A 199 1.11 -22.25 -0.16
C ASN A 199 1.87 -21.26 -1.04
N LEU A 200 3.10 -20.90 -0.67
CA LEU A 200 3.92 -20.04 -1.51
C LEU A 200 4.26 -20.71 -2.85
N TYR A 201 4.64 -21.99 -2.82
CA TYR A 201 4.93 -22.76 -4.04
C TYR A 201 3.71 -22.82 -4.98
N LYS A 202 2.51 -23.10 -4.45
CA LYS A 202 1.25 -23.04 -5.21
C LYS A 202 1.00 -21.64 -5.79
N ALA A 203 1.19 -20.60 -4.99
CA ALA A 203 0.99 -19.22 -5.41
C ALA A 203 1.91 -18.83 -6.59
N LEU A 204 3.17 -19.26 -6.55
CA LEU A 204 4.16 -18.98 -7.61
C LEU A 204 3.96 -19.82 -8.88
N LEU A 205 3.14 -20.86 -8.83
CA LEU A 205 2.74 -21.66 -9.99
C LEU A 205 1.36 -21.26 -10.54
N ASP A 206 0.61 -20.41 -9.84
CA ASP A 206 -0.77 -20.05 -10.16
C ASP A 206 -0.83 -18.80 -11.06
N PRO A 207 -1.24 -18.92 -12.34
CA PRO A 207 -1.24 -17.78 -13.27
C PRO A 207 -2.09 -16.58 -12.83
N PRO A 208 -3.30 -16.73 -12.25
CA PRO A 208 -4.04 -15.60 -11.68
C PRO A 208 -3.29 -14.90 -10.54
N THR A 209 -2.63 -15.64 -9.64
CA THR A 209 -1.75 -15.04 -8.62
C THR A 209 -0.60 -14.26 -9.25
N LEU A 210 0.06 -14.83 -10.27
CA LEU A 210 1.15 -14.15 -10.99
C LEU A 210 0.65 -12.89 -11.71
N SER A 211 -0.60 -12.88 -12.18
CA SER A 211 -1.22 -11.69 -12.79
C SER A 211 -1.40 -10.59 -11.75
N GLU A 212 -1.90 -10.89 -10.56
CA GLU A 212 -1.98 -9.90 -9.47
C GLU A 212 -0.60 -9.38 -9.03
N LEU A 213 0.42 -10.26 -8.94
CA LEU A 213 1.79 -9.84 -8.65
C LEU A 213 2.31 -8.88 -9.73
N ALA A 214 2.01 -9.16 -11.01
CA ALA A 214 2.41 -8.30 -12.11
C ALA A 214 1.77 -6.91 -12.00
N VAL A 215 0.47 -6.83 -11.62
CA VAL A 215 -0.19 -5.54 -11.39
C VAL A 215 0.46 -4.76 -10.25
N LEU A 216 0.75 -5.40 -9.12
CA LEU A 216 1.41 -4.74 -7.98
C LEU A 216 2.80 -4.20 -8.36
N ALA A 217 3.57 -4.99 -9.09
CA ALA A 217 4.89 -4.63 -9.58
C ALA A 217 4.83 -3.48 -10.60
N LEU A 218 3.90 -3.54 -11.56
CA LEU A 218 3.67 -2.47 -12.54
C LEU A 218 3.22 -1.17 -11.87
N TYR A 219 2.34 -1.22 -10.87
CA TYR A 219 1.94 -0.04 -10.11
C TYR A 219 3.13 0.61 -9.40
N ALA A 220 4.04 -0.19 -8.83
CA ALA A 220 5.24 0.37 -8.22
C ALA A 220 6.14 1.09 -9.23
N GLN A 221 6.38 0.48 -10.38
CA GLN A 221 7.18 1.07 -11.46
C GLN A 221 6.56 2.34 -12.04
N SER A 222 5.23 2.37 -12.18
CA SER A 222 4.50 3.47 -12.82
C SER A 222 4.17 4.63 -11.89
N VAL A 223 3.88 4.37 -10.61
CA VAL A 223 3.37 5.37 -9.68
C VAL A 223 4.26 5.46 -8.44
N THR A 224 4.42 4.38 -7.69
CA THR A 224 5.02 4.42 -6.35
C THR A 224 6.47 4.92 -6.39
N HIS A 225 7.34 4.36 -7.23
CA HIS A 225 8.75 4.77 -7.26
C HIS A 225 8.93 6.23 -7.71
N PRO A 226 8.33 6.68 -8.84
CA PRO A 226 8.38 8.09 -9.23
C PRO A 226 7.82 9.03 -8.15
N TYR A 227 6.70 8.65 -7.52
CA TYR A 227 6.08 9.44 -6.47
C TYR A 227 6.99 9.54 -5.24
N MET A 228 7.50 8.41 -4.75
CA MET A 228 8.45 8.34 -3.63
C MET A 228 9.70 9.18 -3.90
N LYS A 229 10.25 9.15 -5.12
CA LYS A 229 11.40 9.97 -5.50
C LYS A 229 11.12 11.47 -5.37
N ARG A 230 9.88 11.91 -5.65
CA ARG A 230 9.49 13.33 -5.57
C ARG A 230 9.12 13.81 -4.18
N VAL A 231 8.70 12.92 -3.30
CA VAL A 231 8.32 13.29 -1.92
C VAL A 231 9.40 12.96 -0.90
N ARG A 232 10.36 12.10 -1.24
CA ARG A 232 11.34 11.53 -0.31
C ARG A 232 12.73 11.27 -0.91
N GLY A 233 12.93 11.60 -2.19
CA GLY A 233 14.22 11.41 -2.84
C GLY A 233 15.26 12.43 -2.40
N PRO A 234 16.52 12.27 -2.82
CA PRO A 234 17.55 13.28 -2.59
C PRO A 234 17.11 14.66 -3.08
N GLY A 235 17.24 15.68 -2.24
CA GLY A 235 16.83 17.05 -2.55
C GLY A 235 15.39 17.39 -2.18
N THR A 236 14.64 16.49 -1.53
CA THR A 236 13.28 16.75 -1.06
C THR A 236 13.20 17.10 0.43
N GLU A 237 14.33 17.35 1.10
CA GLU A 237 14.41 17.52 2.56
C GLU A 237 13.65 18.76 3.05
N ASN A 238 13.53 19.78 2.19
CA ASN A 238 12.83 21.03 2.49
C ASN A 238 11.45 21.12 1.80
N VAL A 239 10.98 20.03 1.19
CA VAL A 239 9.68 20.02 0.51
C VAL A 239 8.57 20.13 1.56
N ASN A 240 7.85 21.25 1.49
CA ASN A 240 6.65 21.45 2.26
C ASN A 240 5.51 20.66 1.64
N ILE A 241 4.85 19.81 2.43
CA ILE A 241 3.72 18.99 1.98
C ILE A 241 2.56 19.83 1.42
N LEU A 242 2.44 21.09 1.87
CA LEU A 242 1.40 22.02 1.42
C LEU A 242 1.61 22.48 -0.03
N ASP A 243 2.85 22.42 -0.55
CA ASP A 243 3.17 22.75 -1.95
C ASP A 243 2.96 21.57 -2.91
N LEU A 244 2.57 20.39 -2.40
CA LEU A 244 2.42 19.18 -3.21
C LEU A 244 1.08 19.05 -3.93
N GLY A 245 0.22 20.08 -3.92
CA GLY A 245 -1.04 20.09 -4.66
C GLY A 245 -0.87 19.70 -6.15
N PRO A 246 0.04 20.35 -6.91
CA PRO A 246 0.31 20.00 -8.30
C PRO A 246 0.78 18.56 -8.51
N LEU A 247 1.60 18.02 -7.60
CA LEU A 247 2.02 16.62 -7.66
C LEU A 247 0.83 15.66 -7.51
N HIS A 248 -0.08 15.92 -6.57
CA HIS A 248 -1.25 15.06 -6.38
C HIS A 248 -2.24 15.16 -7.54
N ALA A 249 -2.38 16.34 -8.17
CA ALA A 249 -3.14 16.48 -9.40
C ALA A 249 -2.55 15.62 -10.53
N GLN A 250 -1.22 15.65 -10.70
CA GLN A 250 -0.53 14.81 -11.68
C GLN A 250 -0.68 13.30 -11.38
N VAL A 251 -0.65 12.88 -10.11
CA VAL A 251 -0.92 11.49 -9.73
C VAL A 251 -2.33 11.07 -10.14
N LEU A 252 -3.33 11.92 -9.88
CA LEU A 252 -4.72 11.63 -10.24
C LEU A 252 -4.90 11.50 -11.75
N GLU A 253 -4.28 12.39 -12.53
CA GLU A 253 -4.31 12.35 -14.00
C GLU A 253 -3.63 11.08 -14.53
N HIS A 254 -2.43 10.78 -14.06
CA HIS A 254 -1.67 9.61 -14.50
C HIS A 254 -2.36 8.29 -14.17
N VAL A 255 -2.88 8.15 -12.94
CA VAL A 255 -3.62 6.95 -12.52
C VAL A 255 -4.92 6.81 -13.30
N ALA A 256 -5.62 7.91 -13.60
CA ALA A 256 -6.81 7.89 -14.45
C ALA A 256 -6.49 7.47 -15.88
N LYS A 257 -5.41 8.00 -16.47
CA LYS A 257 -4.95 7.63 -17.82
C LYS A 257 -4.74 6.12 -17.95
N ILE A 258 -4.03 5.50 -17.00
CA ILE A 258 -3.79 4.05 -17.02
C ILE A 258 -5.05 3.23 -16.71
N ALA A 259 -5.96 3.76 -15.86
CA ALA A 259 -7.25 3.11 -15.59
C ALA A 259 -8.15 3.03 -16.84
N GLU A 260 -8.04 4.01 -17.74
CA GLU A 260 -8.77 4.10 -19.00
C GLU A 260 -8.09 3.26 -20.10
N ASP A 261 -6.77 3.30 -20.19
CA ASP A 261 -5.99 2.54 -21.15
C ASP A 261 -4.85 1.74 -20.47
N PRO A 262 -5.14 0.53 -19.96
CA PRO A 262 -4.13 -0.33 -19.34
C PRO A 262 -3.02 -0.79 -20.30
N GLN A 263 -3.25 -0.70 -21.62
CA GLN A 263 -2.25 -1.14 -22.61
C GLN A 263 -0.98 -0.30 -22.56
N ILE A 264 -1.06 0.93 -22.03
CA ILE A 264 0.10 1.79 -21.76
C ILE A 264 1.20 1.03 -21.00
N LEU A 265 0.84 0.12 -20.09
CA LEU A 265 1.78 -0.66 -19.28
C LEU A 265 2.17 -2.01 -19.91
N LEU A 266 1.55 -2.41 -21.02
CA LEU A 266 1.71 -3.73 -21.65
C LEU A 266 2.31 -3.68 -23.07
N VAL A 267 2.37 -2.51 -23.69
CA VAL A 267 2.94 -2.36 -25.04
C VAL A 267 4.47 -2.40 -24.97
N ALA A 268 5.00 -3.52 -25.47
CA ALA A 268 6.43 -3.81 -25.49
C ALA A 268 7.22 -2.97 -26.51
N GLU A 269 6.53 -2.34 -27.49
CA GLU A 269 7.16 -2.00 -28.76
C GLU A 269 8.35 -1.06 -28.59
N HIS A 270 8.33 -0.12 -27.63
CA HIS A 270 9.53 0.44 -27.01
C HIS A 270 9.15 1.03 -25.66
N PHE A 271 9.77 0.58 -24.56
CA PHE A 271 9.88 1.25 -23.26
C PHE A 271 9.20 2.64 -23.16
N SER A 272 7.86 2.73 -23.24
CA SER A 272 7.17 4.03 -23.23
C SER A 272 7.00 4.45 -21.79
N TYR A 273 8.11 4.45 -21.06
CA TYR A 273 8.20 4.98 -19.70
C TYR A 273 7.71 6.44 -19.71
N THR A 274 7.87 7.15 -20.82
CA THR A 274 7.35 8.50 -21.05
C THR A 274 5.85 8.62 -20.77
N GLU A 275 5.08 7.56 -21.02
CA GLU A 275 3.65 7.52 -20.75
C GLU A 275 3.27 6.58 -19.61
N GLY A 276 4.14 5.62 -19.28
CA GLY A 276 3.89 4.59 -18.28
C GLY A 276 4.35 4.97 -16.87
N THR A 277 5.31 5.89 -16.71
CA THR A 277 5.74 6.39 -15.40
C THR A 277 5.19 7.79 -15.14
N LEU A 278 4.86 8.06 -13.88
CA LEU A 278 4.28 9.32 -13.43
C LEU A 278 5.17 10.53 -13.77
N ASP A 279 6.49 10.37 -13.74
CA ASP A 279 7.48 11.41 -14.03
C ASP A 279 8.03 11.36 -15.47
N GLY A 280 7.51 10.44 -16.30
CA GLY A 280 7.98 10.21 -17.65
C GLY A 280 9.46 9.80 -17.73
N GLN A 281 10.05 9.33 -16.63
CA GLN A 281 11.43 8.83 -16.56
C GLN A 281 11.50 7.31 -16.72
N GLU A 282 12.70 6.79 -16.99
CA GLU A 282 12.92 5.35 -17.18
C GLU A 282 12.40 4.53 -15.99
N TRP A 283 11.90 3.32 -16.30
CA TRP A 283 11.49 2.34 -15.29
C TRP A 283 12.59 2.12 -14.24
N TYR A 284 12.21 2.16 -12.97
CA TYR A 284 13.13 1.92 -11.86
C TYR A 284 13.87 0.58 -11.98
N GLN A 285 13.18 -0.45 -12.46
CA GLN A 285 13.74 -1.77 -12.75
C GLN A 285 13.33 -2.23 -14.17
N ARG A 286 14.17 -1.92 -15.15
CA ARG A 286 13.92 -2.30 -16.56
C ARG A 286 13.76 -3.81 -16.78
N ASN A 287 14.55 -4.61 -16.08
CA ASN A 287 14.49 -6.08 -16.12
C ASN A 287 13.15 -6.65 -15.65
N LEU A 288 12.47 -5.98 -14.70
CA LEU A 288 11.16 -6.37 -14.22
C LEU A 288 10.11 -6.27 -15.32
N ILE A 289 10.08 -5.17 -16.07
CA ILE A 289 9.13 -4.97 -17.17
C ILE A 289 9.33 -6.06 -18.23
N THR A 290 10.58 -6.29 -18.64
CA THR A 290 10.90 -7.37 -19.59
C THR A 290 10.46 -8.74 -19.06
N SER A 291 10.65 -9.01 -17.76
CA SER A 291 10.22 -10.26 -17.13
C SER A 291 8.70 -10.42 -17.12
N ILE A 292 7.96 -9.35 -16.80
CA ILE A 292 6.49 -9.36 -16.81
C ILE A 292 5.95 -9.62 -18.22
N LEU A 293 6.50 -8.97 -19.24
CA LEU A 293 6.09 -9.18 -20.63
C LEU A 293 6.40 -10.62 -21.10
N ALA A 294 7.58 -11.13 -20.76
CA ALA A 294 7.94 -12.52 -21.05
C ALA A 294 7.03 -13.52 -20.33
N LEU A 295 6.66 -13.26 -19.07
CA LEU A 295 5.73 -14.09 -18.30
C LEU A 295 4.31 -14.01 -18.85
N LYS A 296 3.85 -12.81 -19.23
CA LYS A 296 2.56 -12.61 -19.90
C LYS A 296 2.44 -13.51 -21.12
N ASP A 297 3.45 -13.53 -21.98
CA ASP A 297 3.40 -14.31 -23.22
C ASP A 297 3.63 -15.81 -22.98
N LYS A 298 4.53 -16.18 -22.07
CA LYS A 298 4.85 -17.59 -21.76
C LYS A 298 3.74 -18.31 -20.98
N LEU A 299 3.12 -17.63 -20.02
CA LEU A 299 2.15 -18.22 -19.09
C LEU A 299 0.70 -17.81 -19.40
N ALA A 300 0.49 -16.99 -20.45
CA ALA A 300 -0.82 -16.43 -20.79
C ALA A 300 -1.50 -15.82 -19.56
N LEU A 301 -0.81 -14.89 -18.89
CA LEU A 301 -1.26 -14.31 -17.62
C LEU A 301 -2.73 -13.84 -17.73
N PRO A 302 -3.67 -14.53 -17.05
CA PRO A 302 -5.09 -14.35 -17.30
C PRO A 302 -5.56 -12.96 -16.86
N HIS A 303 -6.34 -12.31 -17.72
CA HIS A 303 -7.01 -11.04 -17.44
C HIS A 303 -6.09 -9.88 -17.02
N LEU A 304 -4.77 -9.97 -17.26
CA LEU A 304 -3.80 -8.98 -16.78
C LEU A 304 -4.18 -7.54 -17.13
N GLU A 305 -4.57 -7.28 -18.38
CA GLU A 305 -4.99 -5.95 -18.84
C GLU A 305 -6.21 -5.41 -18.05
N VAL A 306 -7.21 -6.27 -17.83
CA VAL A 306 -8.41 -5.92 -17.06
C VAL A 306 -8.05 -5.65 -15.60
N LEU A 307 -7.20 -6.49 -15.00
CA LEU A 307 -6.76 -6.34 -13.61
C LEU A 307 -5.98 -5.04 -13.40
N ILE A 308 -5.13 -4.64 -14.36
CA ILE A 308 -4.45 -3.33 -14.33
C ILE A 308 -5.51 -2.22 -14.31
N GLY A 309 -6.48 -2.24 -15.24
CA GLY A 309 -7.55 -1.24 -15.27
C GLY A 309 -8.31 -1.13 -13.96
N GLU A 310 -8.76 -2.27 -13.40
CA GLU A 310 -9.50 -2.29 -12.14
C GLU A 310 -8.66 -1.86 -10.94
N PHE A 311 -7.40 -2.27 -10.87
CA PHE A 311 -6.49 -1.83 -9.82
C PHE A 311 -6.32 -0.31 -9.86
N PHE A 312 -6.09 0.26 -11.03
CA PHE A 312 -5.91 1.70 -11.19
C PHE A 312 -7.19 2.48 -10.90
N ARG A 313 -8.39 1.95 -11.20
CA ARG A 313 -9.67 2.56 -10.77
C ARG A 313 -9.84 2.56 -9.25
N GLY A 314 -9.50 1.46 -8.59
CA GLY A 314 -9.50 1.36 -7.13
C GLY A 314 -8.49 2.29 -6.47
N ALA A 315 -7.29 2.38 -7.05
CA ALA A 315 -6.24 3.30 -6.61
C ALA A 315 -6.66 4.76 -6.82
N LEU A 316 -7.25 5.11 -7.98
CA LEU A 316 -7.75 6.45 -8.29
C LEU A 316 -8.79 6.93 -7.28
N THR A 317 -9.77 6.07 -6.98
CA THR A 317 -10.81 6.36 -5.98
C THR A 317 -10.18 6.64 -4.62
N THR A 318 -9.12 5.89 -4.29
CA THR A 318 -8.43 6.02 -3.00
C THR A 318 -7.54 7.27 -2.96
N TRP A 319 -6.81 7.58 -4.03
CA TRP A 319 -6.07 8.83 -4.18
C TRP A 319 -6.98 10.04 -3.99
N LYS A 320 -8.13 10.10 -4.70
CA LYS A 320 -9.11 11.19 -4.56
C LYS A 320 -9.53 11.41 -3.10
N ARG A 321 -9.78 10.34 -2.36
CA ARG A 321 -10.13 10.41 -0.94
C ARG A 321 -8.97 10.94 -0.09
N PHE A 322 -7.78 10.39 -0.29
CA PHE A 322 -6.60 10.69 0.52
C PHE A 322 -5.82 11.93 0.09
N SER A 323 -6.21 12.61 -1.00
CA SER A 323 -5.64 13.88 -1.45
C SER A 323 -6.69 15.00 -1.48
N SER A 324 -7.81 14.83 -0.78
CA SER A 324 -8.93 15.77 -0.78
C SER A 324 -8.58 17.13 -0.14
N GLU A 325 -7.53 17.18 0.69
CA GLU A 325 -7.03 18.44 1.26
C GLU A 325 -6.45 19.40 0.20
N TYR A 326 -6.11 18.89 -0.99
CA TYR A 326 -5.59 19.66 -2.12
C TYR A 326 -6.67 20.06 -3.13
N ALA A 327 -7.95 19.92 -2.78
CA ALA A 327 -9.04 20.30 -3.68
C ALA A 327 -8.98 21.81 -4.02
N PRO A 328 -9.25 22.19 -5.29
CA PRO A 328 -9.35 23.60 -5.67
C PRO A 328 -10.34 24.37 -4.79
N GLY A 329 -9.98 25.58 -4.39
CA GLY A 329 -10.74 26.40 -3.45
C GLY A 329 -10.66 25.93 -1.98
N GLY A 330 -9.91 24.88 -1.68
CA GLY A 330 -9.67 24.41 -0.32
C GLY A 330 -8.68 25.29 0.46
N LEU A 331 -8.48 24.97 1.74
CA LEU A 331 -7.59 25.74 2.62
C LEU A 331 -6.13 25.77 2.12
N ILE A 332 -5.62 24.65 1.60
CA ILE A 332 -4.26 24.59 1.03
C ILE A 332 -4.18 25.43 -0.26
N ASP A 333 -5.14 25.26 -1.17
CA ASP A 333 -5.17 25.96 -2.46
C ASP A 333 -5.30 27.49 -2.32
N THR A 334 -6.06 27.94 -1.32
CA THR A 334 -6.29 29.36 -1.04
C THR A 334 -5.27 29.98 -0.07
N SER A 335 -4.29 29.20 0.40
CA SER A 335 -3.24 29.69 1.31
C SER A 335 -2.21 30.57 0.60
N THR A 336 -1.67 31.56 1.30
CA THR A 336 -0.52 32.33 0.79
C THR A 336 0.78 31.53 0.99
N VAL A 337 1.86 32.00 0.36
CA VAL A 337 3.19 31.39 0.55
C VAL A 337 3.61 31.51 2.01
N GLU A 338 3.39 32.67 2.61
CA GLU A 338 3.73 32.95 4.01
C GLU A 338 2.97 32.04 4.98
N GLU A 339 1.69 31.77 4.72
CA GLU A 339 0.90 30.83 5.53
C GLU A 339 1.44 29.41 5.45
N ARG A 340 1.83 28.95 4.24
CA ARG A 340 2.43 27.62 4.07
C ARG A 340 3.80 27.53 4.73
N ASP A 341 4.60 28.58 4.66
CA ASP A 341 5.92 28.64 5.31
C ASP A 341 5.80 28.61 6.83
N LEU A 342 4.83 29.33 7.41
CA LEU A 342 4.54 29.30 8.85
C LEU A 342 4.00 27.94 9.31
N ALA A 343 3.19 27.29 8.49
CA ALA A 343 2.63 25.97 8.73
C ALA A 343 3.46 24.84 8.08
N TRP A 344 4.78 25.03 7.94
CA TRP A 344 5.63 24.07 7.27
C TRP A 344 5.49 22.67 7.88
N MET A 345 5.29 21.68 7.01
CA MET A 345 5.20 20.28 7.39
C MET A 345 5.98 19.43 6.39
N PRO A 346 6.73 18.42 6.85
CA PRO A 346 7.46 17.53 5.95
C PRO A 346 6.47 16.70 5.11
N SER A 347 6.85 16.44 3.86
CA SER A 347 6.12 15.56 2.93
C SER A 347 5.88 14.14 3.46
N THR A 348 6.75 13.67 4.36
CA THR A 348 6.75 12.33 4.94
C THR A 348 6.96 12.40 6.44
N ASN A 349 6.46 11.39 7.16
CA ASN A 349 6.50 11.33 8.61
C ASN A 349 7.73 10.57 9.15
N ASP A 350 8.80 10.51 8.36
CA ASP A 350 10.00 9.70 8.63
C ASP A 350 10.61 9.95 10.02
N ALA A 351 10.54 11.19 10.51
CA ALA A 351 11.05 11.57 11.83
C ALA A 351 10.31 10.88 12.99
N ASN A 352 9.06 10.48 12.80
CA ASN A 352 8.24 9.82 13.83
C ASN A 352 8.20 8.29 13.69
N GLU A 353 8.86 7.71 12.67
CA GLU A 353 8.74 6.29 12.32
C GLU A 353 10.03 5.47 12.51
N GLY A 354 11.05 6.03 13.17
CA GLY A 354 12.29 5.33 13.51
C GLY A 354 13.34 5.37 12.39
N LEU A 355 14.61 5.45 12.80
CA LEU A 355 15.78 5.66 11.93
C LEU A 355 15.81 4.74 10.71
N TRP A 356 15.75 5.37 9.54
CA TRP A 356 15.98 4.80 8.23
C TRP A 356 17.47 4.48 8.07
N ALA A 357 17.86 3.21 8.16
CA ALA A 357 19.16 2.81 7.67
C ALA A 357 19.15 2.89 6.13
N HIS A 358 19.85 3.89 5.59
CA HIS A 358 20.30 3.91 4.20
C HIS A 358 21.11 2.62 3.95
N SER A 359 20.55 1.68 3.19
CA SER A 359 21.41 0.76 2.44
C SER A 359 21.86 1.53 1.21
N GLU A 360 22.96 2.27 1.35
CA GLU A 360 23.73 2.71 0.20
C GLU A 360 24.10 1.49 -0.64
N SER A 361 23.75 1.53 -1.91
CA SER A 361 24.26 0.64 -2.93
C SER A 361 25.77 0.80 -3.05
N ILE A 362 26.51 -0.29 -2.84
CA ILE A 362 27.74 -0.58 -3.59
C ILE A 362 27.41 -1.68 -4.59
#